data_AF-A0A1A8FZQ8-F1
#
_entry.id   AF-A0A1A8FZQ8-F1
#
_cell.length_a   1.000
_cell.length_b   1.000
_cell.length_c   1.000
_cell.angle_alpha   90.00
_cell.angle_beta   90.00
_cell.angle_gamma   90.00
#
_symmetry.space_group_name_H-M   'P 1'
#
loop_
_entity.id
_entity.type
_entity.pdbx_description
1 polymer ?
#
loop_
_entity_poly.entity_id
_entity_poly.type
_entity_poly.pdbx_seq_one_letter_code
_entity_poly.pdbx_strand_id
1 'polypeptide(L)'
;MEHPAFKKLNNGTLILKASDEAKAVVPQRQGYRAKQPEEVEGEARAHVASEGGDVNNATLVLSRWKVQFGTYQGKTFHWLLQNDVGYAVMVVASHQKERERTGSQSPLMANKDAFTRYSLMEHPAFKKLNNGTLILKASDEAKAVVPQRQGYRAKQPEEVEGEARAHVASEGGDVNNATLVLSRWKVQFGTYQGKTFHWLLQNDVGYAVM
;
A
#
# COMPACT_ATOMS: atom_id res chain seq x y z
N MET A 1 -11.95 7.46 -19.67
CA MET A 1 -11.14 6.52 -18.87
C MET A 1 -11.07 7.10 -17.48
N GLU A 2 -11.74 6.48 -16.50
CA GLU A 2 -11.70 6.96 -15.12
C GLU A 2 -10.54 6.28 -14.38
N HIS A 3 -9.41 6.99 -14.31
CA HIS A 3 -8.30 6.63 -13.44
C HIS A 3 -8.71 6.85 -11.97
N PRO A 4 -8.25 6.03 -11.01
CA PRO A 4 -8.51 6.28 -9.60
C PRO A 4 -8.03 7.67 -9.20
N ALA A 5 -8.91 8.44 -8.56
CA ALA A 5 -8.55 9.76 -8.05
C ALA A 5 -7.73 9.62 -6.76
N PHE A 6 -6.41 9.60 -6.90
CA PHE A 6 -5.50 9.49 -5.76
C PHE A 6 -5.52 10.75 -4.89
N LYS A 7 -5.90 10.61 -3.61
CA LYS A 7 -5.87 11.71 -2.65
C LYS A 7 -4.42 12.13 -2.39
N LYS A 8 -4.13 13.42 -2.53
CA LYS A 8 -2.79 14.01 -2.33
C LYS A 8 -2.89 15.19 -1.35
N LEU A 9 -1.82 15.43 -0.61
CA LEU A 9 -1.61 16.66 0.14
C LEU A 9 -1.34 17.83 -0.82
N ASN A 10 -1.43 19.06 -0.33
CA ASN A 10 -1.19 20.28 -1.12
C ASN A 10 0.20 20.33 -1.77
N ASN A 11 1.17 19.60 -1.20
CA ASN A 11 2.53 19.46 -1.74
C ASN A 11 2.67 18.31 -2.77
N GLY A 12 1.56 17.71 -3.21
CA GLY A 12 1.55 16.60 -4.17
C GLY A 12 1.84 15.22 -3.60
N THR A 13 2.11 15.11 -2.28
CA THR A 13 2.40 13.83 -1.62
C THR A 13 1.16 12.96 -1.56
N LEU A 14 1.30 11.68 -1.92
CA LEU A 14 0.22 10.70 -1.89
C LEU A 14 -0.23 10.42 -0.45
N ILE A 15 -1.53 10.47 -0.19
CA ILE A 15 -2.11 10.12 1.10
C ILE A 15 -2.36 8.61 1.11
N LEU A 16 -1.64 7.91 1.98
CA LEU A 16 -1.79 6.45 2.16
C LEU A 16 -2.89 6.07 3.15
N LYS A 17 -3.42 7.04 3.90
CA LYS A 17 -4.44 6.79 4.92
C LYS A 17 -5.78 6.43 4.28
N ALA A 18 -6.46 5.45 4.87
CA ALA A 18 -7.85 5.14 4.57
C ALA A 18 -8.72 6.40 4.64
N SER A 19 -9.53 6.58 3.60
CA SER A 19 -10.62 7.56 3.54
C SER A 19 -11.71 7.26 4.57
N ASP A 20 -12.63 8.20 4.80
CA ASP A 20 -13.74 7.98 5.73
C ASP A 20 -14.72 6.92 5.19
N GLU A 21 -14.87 6.87 3.87
CA GLU A 21 -15.60 5.82 3.15
C GLU A 21 -14.96 4.45 3.38
N ALA A 22 -13.62 4.37 3.38
CA ALA A 22 -12.90 3.14 3.68
C ALA A 22 -13.04 2.70 5.14
N LYS A 23 -12.96 3.63 6.09
CA LYS A 23 -13.14 3.33 7.52
C LYS A 23 -14.56 2.86 7.85
N ALA A 24 -15.55 3.30 7.07
CA ALA A 24 -16.94 2.90 7.24
C ALA A 24 -17.24 1.47 6.73
N VAL A 25 -16.29 0.83 6.01
CA VAL A 25 -16.48 -0.55 5.53
C VAL A 25 -16.46 -1.52 6.69
N VAL A 26 -17.57 -2.24 6.86
CA VAL A 26 -17.65 -3.37 7.79
C VAL A 26 -17.08 -4.61 7.10
N PRO A 27 -16.04 -5.26 7.65
CA PRO A 27 -15.45 -6.47 7.06
C PRO A 27 -16.48 -7.60 6.99
N GLN A 28 -16.57 -8.27 5.85
CA GLN A 28 -17.45 -9.43 5.70
C GLN A 28 -16.80 -10.65 6.36
N ARG A 29 -17.39 -11.17 7.45
CA ARG A 29 -16.77 -12.18 8.32
C ARG A 29 -17.18 -13.64 8.09
N GLN A 30 -18.12 -13.96 7.18
CA GLN A 30 -18.64 -15.33 7.08
C GLN A 30 -18.87 -15.83 5.65
N GLY A 31 -18.56 -17.12 5.44
CA GLY A 31 -19.06 -17.95 4.33
C GLY A 31 -18.51 -17.64 2.94
N TYR A 32 -17.48 -16.80 2.81
CA TYR A 32 -17.01 -16.36 1.51
C TYR A 32 -16.19 -17.43 0.78
N ARG A 33 -16.70 -17.87 -0.36
CA ARG A 33 -15.96 -18.65 -1.35
C ARG A 33 -15.34 -17.70 -2.36
N ALA A 34 -14.01 -17.75 -2.51
CA ALA A 34 -13.33 -17.03 -3.57
C ALA A 34 -13.83 -17.53 -4.94
N LYS A 35 -14.32 -16.62 -5.76
CA LYS A 35 -14.80 -16.90 -7.11
C LYS A 35 -13.63 -17.17 -8.06
N GLN A 36 -13.88 -17.98 -9.08
CA GLN A 36 -12.89 -18.22 -10.13
C GLN A 36 -12.66 -16.94 -10.95
N PRO A 37 -11.46 -16.75 -11.52
CA PRO A 37 -11.13 -15.55 -12.30
C PRO A 37 -12.14 -15.23 -13.39
N GLU A 38 -12.65 -16.24 -14.07
CA GLU A 38 -13.61 -16.10 -15.18
C GLU A 38 -14.96 -15.56 -14.68
N GLU A 39 -15.38 -15.96 -13.46
CA GLU A 39 -16.61 -15.47 -12.84
C GLU A 39 -16.46 -14.01 -12.42
N VAL A 40 -15.32 -13.63 -11.84
CA VAL A 40 -15.03 -12.24 -11.47
C VAL A 40 -14.92 -11.35 -12.72
N GLU A 41 -14.30 -11.87 -13.78
CA GLU A 41 -14.19 -11.17 -15.06
C GLU A 41 -15.56 -10.98 -15.72
N GLY A 42 -16.40 -12.02 -15.72
CA GLY A 42 -17.76 -11.96 -16.25
C GLY A 42 -18.61 -10.89 -15.53
N GLU A 43 -18.55 -10.85 -14.20
CA GLU A 43 -19.20 -9.79 -13.41
C GLU A 43 -18.67 -8.40 -13.76
N ALA A 44 -17.35 -8.25 -13.90
CA ALA A 44 -16.74 -6.98 -14.22
C ALA A 44 -17.12 -6.50 -15.63
N ARG A 45 -17.14 -7.39 -16.63
CA ARG A 45 -17.56 -7.09 -18.01
C ARG A 45 -19.03 -6.70 -18.07
N ALA A 46 -19.90 -7.41 -17.34
CA ALA A 46 -21.31 -7.05 -17.23
C ALA A 46 -21.49 -5.66 -16.61
N HIS A 47 -20.71 -5.34 -15.57
CA HIS A 47 -20.70 -4.01 -14.96
C HIS A 47 -20.25 -2.93 -15.96
N VAL A 48 -19.13 -3.14 -16.66
CA VAL A 48 -18.64 -2.21 -17.70
C VAL A 48 -19.68 -2.00 -18.80
N ALA A 49 -20.31 -3.06 -19.28
CA ALA A 49 -21.35 -2.97 -20.30
C ALA A 49 -22.57 -2.17 -19.81
N SER A 50 -22.98 -2.36 -18.56
CA SER A 50 -24.11 -1.61 -17.96
C SER A 50 -23.83 -0.10 -17.82
N GLU A 51 -22.57 0.28 -17.68
CA GLU A 51 -22.11 1.68 -17.66
C GLU A 51 -21.86 2.25 -19.08
N GLY A 52 -22.11 1.46 -20.14
CA GLY A 52 -21.84 1.85 -21.53
C GLY A 52 -20.35 1.88 -21.90
N GLY A 53 -19.49 1.24 -21.10
CA GLY A 53 -18.05 1.18 -21.31
C GLY A 53 -17.61 0.11 -22.31
N ASP A 54 -16.36 0.22 -22.77
CA ASP A 54 -15.75 -0.77 -23.66
C ASP A 54 -15.31 -2.03 -22.88
N VAL A 55 -16.01 -3.14 -23.10
CA VAL A 55 -15.68 -4.43 -22.49
C VAL A 55 -14.35 -5.01 -22.99
N ASN A 56 -13.81 -4.54 -24.12
CA ASN A 56 -12.51 -5.00 -24.62
C ASN A 56 -11.34 -4.22 -24.00
N ASN A 57 -11.62 -3.11 -23.31
CA ASN A 57 -10.61 -2.37 -22.57
C ASN A 57 -10.26 -3.11 -21.27
N ALA A 58 -9.15 -3.85 -21.29
CA ALA A 58 -8.69 -4.67 -20.16
C ALA A 58 -8.51 -3.87 -18.87
N THR A 59 -8.02 -2.63 -18.94
CA THR A 59 -7.84 -1.78 -17.76
C THR A 59 -9.18 -1.37 -17.17
N LEU A 60 -10.14 -0.99 -18.02
CA LEU A 60 -11.50 -0.64 -17.58
C LEU A 60 -12.20 -1.84 -16.94
N VAL A 61 -12.09 -3.03 -17.55
CA VAL A 61 -12.61 -4.27 -16.96
C VAL A 61 -11.96 -4.54 -15.61
N LEU A 62 -10.63 -4.54 -15.52
CA LEU A 62 -9.90 -4.74 -14.25
C LEU A 62 -10.31 -3.73 -13.17
N SER A 63 -10.59 -2.48 -13.54
CA SER A 63 -11.07 -1.46 -12.61
C SER A 63 -12.36 -1.87 -11.89
N ARG A 64 -13.21 -2.68 -12.55
CA ARG A 64 -14.50 -3.18 -12.06
C ARG A 64 -14.43 -4.58 -11.44
N TRP A 65 -13.28 -5.25 -11.45
CA TRP A 65 -13.10 -6.50 -10.72
C TRP A 65 -13.33 -6.29 -9.23
N LYS A 66 -14.09 -7.20 -8.60
CA LYS A 66 -14.30 -7.17 -7.16
C LYS A 66 -13.12 -7.80 -6.42
N VAL A 67 -12.71 -7.14 -5.34
CA VAL A 67 -11.79 -7.66 -4.34
C VAL A 67 -12.39 -8.91 -3.70
N GLN A 68 -11.63 -10.00 -3.71
CA GLN A 68 -12.02 -11.29 -3.13
C GLN A 68 -11.29 -11.58 -1.80
N PHE A 69 -10.51 -10.64 -1.29
CA PHE A 69 -9.66 -10.81 -0.11
C PHE A 69 -9.85 -9.70 0.92
N GLY A 70 -9.54 -10.02 2.18
CA GLY A 70 -9.32 -9.04 3.22
C GLY A 70 -10.55 -8.18 3.54
N THR A 71 -10.30 -6.96 4.01
CA THR A 71 -11.32 -6.07 4.57
C THR A 71 -12.28 -5.53 3.54
N TYR A 72 -11.80 -5.25 2.33
CA TYR A 72 -12.55 -4.58 1.27
C TYR A 72 -13.21 -5.54 0.29
N GLN A 73 -13.41 -6.79 0.71
CA GLN A 73 -14.08 -7.80 -0.09
C GLN A 73 -15.42 -7.29 -0.65
N GLY A 74 -15.66 -7.53 -1.93
CA GLY A 74 -16.85 -7.07 -2.66
C GLY A 74 -16.75 -5.64 -3.22
N LYS A 75 -15.78 -4.82 -2.79
CA LYS A 75 -15.48 -3.52 -3.43
C LYS A 75 -14.71 -3.73 -4.73
N THR A 76 -14.75 -2.77 -5.64
CA THR A 76 -13.98 -2.85 -6.89
C THR A 76 -12.50 -2.52 -6.66
N PHE A 77 -11.62 -2.97 -7.54
CA PHE A 77 -10.21 -2.60 -7.52
C PHE A 77 -10.01 -1.08 -7.64
N HIS A 78 -10.78 -0.43 -8.51
CA HIS A 78 -10.79 1.04 -8.63
C HIS A 78 -11.14 1.70 -7.28
N TRP A 79 -12.23 1.24 -6.65
CA TRP A 79 -12.65 1.78 -5.36
C TRP A 79 -11.55 1.62 -4.30
N LEU A 80 -10.89 0.46 -4.24
CA LEU A 80 -9.82 0.23 -3.26
C LEU A 80 -8.64 1.19 -3.47
N LEU A 81 -8.15 1.32 -4.71
CA LEU A 81 -7.03 2.22 -5.03
C LEU A 81 -7.36 3.70 -4.76
N GLN A 82 -8.62 4.10 -4.89
CA GLN A 82 -9.04 5.47 -4.59
C GLN A 82 -9.20 5.73 -3.09
N ASN A 83 -9.64 4.73 -2.32
CA ASN A 83 -10.11 4.93 -0.95
C ASN A 83 -9.12 4.48 0.13
N ASP A 84 -8.19 3.57 -0.19
CA ASP A 84 -7.14 3.12 0.74
C ASP A 84 -5.88 2.65 0.00
N VAL A 85 -5.09 3.61 -0.46
CA VAL A 85 -3.83 3.37 -1.18
C VAL A 85 -2.81 2.63 -0.30
N GLY A 86 -2.75 2.93 1.00
CA GLY A 86 -1.83 2.27 1.92
C GLY A 86 -2.11 0.77 2.01
N TYR A 87 -3.38 0.39 2.13
CA TYR A 87 -3.78 -1.01 2.10
C TYR A 87 -3.49 -1.66 0.75
N ALA A 88 -3.76 -0.98 -0.37
CA ALA A 88 -3.43 -1.48 -1.71
C ALA A 88 -1.93 -1.80 -1.85
N VAL A 89 -1.06 -0.89 -1.40
CA VAL A 89 0.39 -1.07 -1.39
C VAL A 89 0.79 -2.27 -0.54
N MET A 90 0.23 -2.40 0.67
CA MET A 90 0.49 -3.54 1.57
C MET A 90 0.11 -4.89 0.92
N VAL A 91 -1.08 -4.97 0.32
CA VAL A 91 -1.55 -6.19 -0.36
C VAL A 91 -0.62 -6.56 -1.49
N VAL A 92 -0.28 -5.59 -2.35
CA VAL A 92 0.61 -5.82 -3.49
C VAL A 92 2.01 -6.27 -3.03
N ALA A 93 2.56 -5.63 -1.98
CA ALA A 93 3.85 -6.01 -1.39
C ALA A 93 3.85 -7.45 -0.85
N SER A 94 2.84 -7.76 -0.05
CA SER A 94 2.68 -9.06 0.60
C SER A 94 2.48 -10.16 -0.44
N HIS A 95 1.63 -9.92 -1.43
CA HIS A 95 1.35 -10.86 -2.52
C HIS A 95 2.60 -11.22 -3.32
N GLN A 96 3.49 -10.26 -3.59
CA GLN A 96 4.73 -10.55 -4.30
C GLN A 96 5.68 -11.44 -3.52
N LYS A 97 5.83 -11.20 -2.21
CA LYS A 97 6.59 -12.11 -1.34
C LYS A 97 5.94 -13.51 -1.31
N GLU A 98 4.60 -13.56 -1.29
CA GLU A 98 3.84 -14.81 -1.33
C GLU A 98 4.11 -15.60 -2.63
N ARG A 99 4.26 -14.89 -3.76
CA ARG A 99 4.60 -15.43 -5.09
C ARG A 99 6.04 -15.92 -5.19
N GLU A 100 7.00 -15.23 -4.57
CA GLU A 100 8.39 -15.70 -4.50
C GLU A 100 8.51 -17.03 -3.72
N ARG A 101 7.64 -17.24 -2.72
CA ARG A 101 7.65 -18.44 -1.88
C ARG A 101 6.78 -19.58 -2.41
N THR A 102 5.73 -19.28 -3.17
CA THR A 102 4.70 -20.27 -3.53
C THR A 102 4.22 -20.15 -4.99
N GLY A 103 4.03 -21.30 -5.63
CA GLY A 103 3.42 -21.42 -6.96
C GLY A 103 1.89 -21.57 -6.95
N SER A 104 1.21 -21.19 -5.86
CA SER A 104 -0.23 -21.46 -5.68
C SER A 104 -1.08 -20.81 -6.77
N GLN A 105 -2.00 -21.58 -7.35
CA GLN A 105 -2.96 -21.16 -8.38
C GLN A 105 -4.39 -21.03 -7.84
N SER A 106 -4.54 -20.74 -6.55
CA SER A 106 -5.86 -20.60 -5.96
C SER A 106 -6.64 -19.41 -6.58
N PRO A 107 -7.98 -19.41 -6.52
CA PRO A 107 -8.77 -18.30 -7.06
C PRO A 107 -8.44 -16.96 -6.36
N LEU A 108 -8.14 -17.02 -5.06
CA LEU A 108 -7.71 -15.85 -4.28
C LEU A 108 -6.38 -15.29 -4.79
N MET A 109 -5.45 -16.19 -5.14
CA MET A 109 -4.15 -15.87 -5.71
C MET A 109 -4.28 -15.16 -7.06
N ALA A 110 -5.13 -15.68 -7.94
CA ALA A 110 -5.41 -15.07 -9.23
C ALA A 110 -6.08 -13.69 -9.08
N ASN A 111 -6.97 -13.51 -8.09
CA ASN A 111 -7.56 -12.19 -7.80
C ASN A 111 -6.50 -11.18 -7.33
N LYS A 112 -5.55 -11.59 -6.47
CA LYS A 112 -4.42 -10.74 -6.07
C LYS A 112 -3.45 -10.43 -7.22
N ASP A 113 -3.22 -11.38 -8.14
CA ASP A 113 -2.44 -11.13 -9.37
C ASP A 113 -3.09 -10.05 -10.23
N ALA A 114 -4.40 -10.17 -10.47
CA ALA A 114 -5.16 -9.20 -11.24
C ALA A 114 -5.14 -7.82 -10.57
N PHE A 115 -5.31 -7.76 -9.24
CA PHE A 115 -5.22 -6.51 -8.48
C PHE A 115 -3.83 -5.87 -8.60
N THR A 116 -2.78 -6.69 -8.52
CA THR A 116 -1.39 -6.22 -8.71
C THR A 116 -1.21 -5.65 -10.12
N ARG A 117 -1.67 -6.35 -11.16
CA ARG A 117 -1.60 -5.88 -12.56
C ARG A 117 -2.33 -4.55 -12.76
N TYR A 118 -3.51 -4.40 -12.19
CA TYR A 118 -4.27 -3.14 -12.25
C TYR A 118 -3.55 -2.00 -11.53
N SER A 119 -3.09 -2.23 -10.29
CA SER A 119 -2.37 -1.23 -9.50
C SER A 119 -1.12 -0.70 -10.21
N LEU A 120 -0.40 -1.60 -10.90
CA LEU A 120 0.78 -1.27 -11.72
C LEU A 120 0.48 -0.32 -12.88
N MET A 121 -0.69 -0.45 -13.49
CA MET A 121 -1.12 0.37 -14.61
C MET A 121 -1.53 1.77 -14.15
N GLU A 122 -2.14 1.87 -12.97
CA GLU A 122 -2.79 3.11 -12.51
C GLU A 122 -1.86 4.10 -11.78
N HIS A 123 -0.81 3.64 -11.08
CA HIS A 123 0.00 4.58 -10.32
C HIS A 123 1.50 4.26 -10.24
N PRO A 124 2.39 5.24 -10.46
CA PRO A 124 3.84 5.09 -10.35
C PRO A 124 4.35 4.62 -8.99
N ALA A 125 3.61 4.85 -7.90
CA ALA A 125 3.95 4.31 -6.57
C ALA A 125 3.97 2.77 -6.53
N PHE A 126 3.34 2.12 -7.52
CA PHE A 126 3.45 0.69 -7.73
C PHE A 126 4.46 0.35 -8.83
N LYS A 127 5.33 1.23 -9.36
CA LYS A 127 6.18 0.82 -10.51
C LYS A 127 7.19 -0.28 -10.18
N LYS A 128 7.45 -1.14 -11.17
CA LYS A 128 8.55 -2.12 -11.20
C LYS A 128 9.84 -1.51 -11.75
N LEU A 129 10.99 -1.86 -11.17
CA LEU A 129 12.30 -1.80 -11.81
C LEU A 129 12.36 -2.80 -12.98
N ASN A 130 13.28 -2.57 -13.92
CA ASN A 130 13.45 -3.34 -15.16
C ASN A 130 13.69 -4.85 -14.96
N ASN A 131 14.01 -5.28 -13.74
CA ASN A 131 14.19 -6.68 -13.34
C ASN A 131 12.90 -7.33 -12.78
N GLY A 132 11.74 -6.70 -12.94
CA GLY A 132 10.45 -7.26 -12.52
C GLY A 132 10.08 -7.03 -11.05
N THR A 133 10.89 -6.27 -10.30
CA THR A 133 10.71 -5.97 -8.87
C THR A 133 9.96 -4.65 -8.67
N LEU A 134 8.85 -4.60 -7.92
CA LEU A 134 8.26 -3.31 -7.52
C LEU A 134 9.25 -2.48 -6.70
N ILE A 135 9.15 -1.15 -6.75
CA ILE A 135 9.77 -0.26 -5.75
C ILE A 135 9.07 -0.50 -4.40
N LEU A 136 9.39 -1.65 -3.80
CA LEU A 136 9.01 -2.16 -2.49
C LEU A 136 10.16 -3.00 -1.90
N LYS A 137 11.26 -3.17 -2.64
CA LYS A 137 12.56 -3.51 -2.05
C LYS A 137 13.22 -2.19 -1.69
N ALA A 138 13.84 -2.16 -0.50
CA ALA A 138 14.79 -1.14 -0.06
C ALA A 138 15.46 -0.43 -1.24
N SER A 139 15.43 0.91 -1.28
CA SER A 139 16.25 1.72 -2.17
C SER A 139 17.71 1.26 -2.10
N ASP A 140 18.55 1.56 -3.09
CA ASP A 140 19.97 1.18 -2.99
C ASP A 140 20.64 1.83 -1.76
N GLU A 141 20.13 2.99 -1.32
CA GLU A 141 20.48 3.60 -0.03
C GLU A 141 20.06 2.70 1.16
N ALA A 142 18.83 2.18 1.16
CA ALA A 142 18.36 1.27 2.21
C ALA A 142 19.06 -0.09 2.18
N LYS A 143 19.42 -0.63 1.01
CA LYS A 143 20.23 -1.85 0.89
C LYS A 143 21.66 -1.66 1.38
N ALA A 144 22.19 -0.44 1.28
CA ALA A 144 23.50 -0.07 1.78
C ALA A 144 23.52 0.17 3.30
N VAL A 145 22.35 0.20 3.98
CA VAL A 145 22.29 0.30 5.45
C VAL A 145 22.84 -0.98 6.06
N VAL A 146 24.00 -0.87 6.66
CA VAL A 146 24.59 -1.95 7.47
C VAL A 146 23.93 -1.94 8.84
N PRO A 147 23.33 -3.07 9.30
CA PRO A 147 22.72 -3.14 10.63
C PRO A 147 23.75 -2.80 11.72
N GLN A 148 23.48 -1.77 12.52
CA GLN A 148 24.32 -1.47 13.67
C GLN A 148 24.11 -2.55 14.75
N ARG A 149 25.17 -3.31 15.05
CA ARG A 149 25.15 -4.40 16.04
C ARG A 149 25.53 -3.96 17.46
N GLN A 150 25.74 -2.67 17.71
CA GLN A 150 26.22 -2.19 19.01
C GLN A 150 25.19 -1.32 19.75
N GLY A 151 24.85 -1.76 20.96
CA GLY A 151 24.59 -0.90 22.12
C GLY A 151 23.39 0.02 22.11
N TYR A 152 22.41 -0.15 21.23
CA TYR A 152 21.21 0.69 21.28
C TYR A 152 20.36 0.33 22.50
N ARG A 153 20.24 1.28 23.43
CA ARG A 153 19.24 1.27 24.48
C ARG A 153 17.89 1.63 23.86
N ALA A 154 16.88 0.78 24.07
CA ALA A 154 15.50 1.15 23.73
C ALA A 154 15.11 2.40 24.53
N LYS A 155 14.82 3.49 23.83
CA LYS A 155 14.37 4.74 24.43
C LYS A 155 12.91 4.63 24.83
N GLN A 156 12.54 5.35 25.89
CA GLN A 156 11.14 5.47 26.28
C GLN A 156 10.37 6.28 25.21
N PRO A 157 9.08 6.02 25.00
CA PRO A 157 8.28 6.72 24.00
C PRO A 157 8.34 8.25 24.12
N GLU A 158 8.37 8.78 25.35
CA GLU A 158 8.43 10.23 25.60
C GLU A 158 9.75 10.85 25.13
N GLU A 159 10.86 10.11 25.24
CA GLU A 159 12.18 10.53 24.76
C GLU A 159 12.21 10.55 23.22
N VAL A 160 11.66 9.51 22.58
CA VAL A 160 11.56 9.43 21.11
C VAL A 160 10.65 10.54 20.56
N GLU A 161 9.54 10.81 21.24
CA GLU A 161 8.64 11.89 20.87
C GLU A 161 9.28 13.27 21.08
N GLY A 162 10.01 13.47 22.17
CA GLY A 162 10.76 14.69 22.45
C GLY A 162 11.80 14.98 21.37
N GLU A 163 12.57 13.97 20.94
CA GLU A 163 13.50 14.09 19.81
C GLU A 163 12.80 14.41 18.50
N ALA A 164 11.67 13.76 18.23
CA ALA A 164 10.91 14.01 17.02
C ALA A 164 10.35 15.44 16.99
N ARG A 165 9.83 15.95 18.11
CA ARG A 165 9.36 17.34 18.26
C ARG A 165 10.50 18.34 18.11
N ALA A 166 11.67 18.07 18.69
CA ALA A 166 12.86 18.90 18.52
C ALA A 166 13.31 18.95 17.05
N HIS A 167 13.26 17.80 16.35
CA HIS A 167 13.56 17.71 14.93
C HIS A 167 12.55 18.52 14.10
N VAL A 168 11.25 18.37 14.35
CA VAL A 168 10.20 19.18 13.70
C VAL A 168 10.40 20.66 13.94
N ALA A 169 10.70 21.08 15.17
CA ALA A 169 10.97 22.47 15.51
C ALA A 169 12.19 23.02 14.78
N SER A 170 13.26 22.22 14.65
CA SER A 170 14.48 22.63 13.93
C SER A 170 14.25 22.81 12.42
N GLU A 171 13.28 22.11 11.84
CA GLU A 171 12.85 22.26 10.46
C GLU A 171 11.79 23.37 10.28
N GLY A 172 11.45 24.11 11.35
CA GLY A 172 10.41 25.14 11.33
C GLY A 172 8.98 24.59 11.22
N GLY A 173 8.79 23.31 11.51
CA GLY A 173 7.50 22.63 11.44
C GLY A 173 6.65 22.82 12.69
N ASP A 174 5.34 22.59 12.54
CA ASP A 174 4.40 22.63 13.66
C ASP A 174 4.55 21.39 14.55
N VAL A 175 5.08 21.60 15.75
CA VAL A 175 5.26 20.53 16.76
C VAL A 175 3.94 19.98 17.29
N ASN A 176 2.81 20.66 17.11
CA ASN A 176 1.49 20.15 17.50
C ASN A 176 0.87 19.25 16.42
N ASN A 177 1.43 19.25 15.21
CA ASN A 177 1.01 18.33 14.16
C ASN A 177 1.52 16.92 14.47
N ALA A 178 0.66 16.12 15.11
CA ALA A 178 0.96 14.74 15.50
C ALA A 178 1.47 13.88 14.32
N THR A 179 1.01 14.10 13.10
CA THR A 179 1.46 13.34 11.93
C THR A 179 2.89 13.72 11.54
N LEU A 180 3.20 15.02 11.57
CA LEU A 180 4.53 15.52 11.28
C LEU A 180 5.53 15.04 12.34
N VAL A 181 5.17 15.12 13.61
CA VAL A 181 5.96 14.59 14.73
C VAL A 181 6.19 13.08 14.55
N LEU A 182 5.13 12.28 14.35
CA LEU A 182 5.26 10.83 14.13
C LEU A 182 6.17 10.51 12.94
N SER A 183 6.14 11.29 11.85
CA SER A 183 7.03 11.08 10.71
C SER A 183 8.52 11.23 11.09
N ARG A 184 8.83 12.00 12.13
CA ARG A 184 10.20 12.25 12.62
C ARG A 184 10.63 11.30 13.73
N TRP A 185 9.76 10.38 14.18
CA TRP A 185 10.16 9.34 15.12
C TRP A 185 11.23 8.44 14.52
N LYS A 186 12.27 8.17 15.30
CA LYS A 186 13.32 7.25 14.90
C LYS A 186 12.90 5.82 15.19
N VAL A 187 13.13 4.92 14.24
CA VAL A 187 12.98 3.48 14.39
C VAL A 187 13.95 3.02 15.49
N GLN A 188 13.44 2.34 16.50
CA GLN A 188 14.22 1.92 17.67
C GLN A 188 14.77 0.49 17.57
N PHE A 189 14.46 -0.23 16.48
CA PHE A 189 14.76 -1.66 16.37
C PHE A 189 15.14 -2.07 14.94
N GLY A 190 15.82 -3.22 14.85
CA GLY A 190 16.13 -3.89 13.59
C GLY A 190 17.06 -3.11 12.64
N THR A 191 16.99 -3.44 11.35
CA THR A 191 17.97 -2.98 10.34
C THR A 191 18.03 -1.47 10.18
N TYR A 192 16.90 -0.77 10.29
CA TYR A 192 16.80 0.68 10.08
C TYR A 192 16.82 1.47 11.39
N GLN A 193 17.32 0.88 12.46
CA GLN A 193 17.47 1.55 13.75
C GLN A 193 18.18 2.91 13.60
N GLY A 194 17.59 3.96 14.19
CA GLY A 194 18.06 5.34 14.10
C GLY A 194 17.55 6.14 12.90
N LYS A 195 16.97 5.51 11.87
CA LYS A 195 16.31 6.20 10.75
C LYS A 195 14.93 6.68 11.16
N THR A 196 14.43 7.76 10.55
CA THR A 196 13.07 8.24 10.82
C THR A 196 12.02 7.40 10.10
N PHE A 197 10.78 7.36 10.61
CA PHE A 197 9.67 6.75 9.88
C PHE A 197 9.44 7.41 8.52
N HIS A 198 9.66 8.72 8.39
CA HIS A 198 9.62 9.40 7.11
C HIS A 198 10.65 8.84 6.12
N TRP A 199 11.89 8.66 6.56
CA TRP A 199 12.95 8.07 5.73
C TRP A 199 12.57 6.64 5.34
N LEU A 200 12.03 5.85 6.27
CA LEU A 200 11.62 4.48 6.02
C LEU A 200 10.48 4.40 4.99
N LEU A 201 9.49 5.29 5.08
CA LEU A 201 8.40 5.39 4.10
C LEU A 201 8.87 5.86 2.72
N GLN A 202 10.04 6.51 2.62
CA GLN A 202 10.64 6.89 1.34
C GLN A 202 11.55 5.82 0.77
N ASN A 203 12.19 5.01 1.62
CA ASN A 203 13.30 4.16 1.23
C ASN A 203 13.04 2.66 1.36
N ASP A 204 12.20 2.22 2.30
CA ASP A 204 11.78 0.83 2.43
C ASP A 204 10.39 0.72 3.07
N VAL A 205 9.36 1.07 2.29
CA VAL A 205 7.95 0.91 2.67
C VAL A 205 7.64 -0.54 3.05
N GLY A 206 8.33 -1.50 2.43
CA GLY A 206 8.16 -2.93 2.72
C GLY A 206 8.57 -3.33 4.14
N TYR A 207 9.44 -2.54 4.79
CA TYR A 207 9.83 -2.73 6.19
C TYR A 207 8.93 -1.96 7.17
N ALA A 208 8.39 -0.81 6.77
CA ALA A 208 7.46 -0.03 7.60
C ALA A 208 6.12 -0.73 7.88
N VAL A 209 5.80 -1.77 7.10
CA VAL A 209 4.50 -2.46 7.10
C VAL A 209 4.61 -3.92 7.61
N MET A 210 5.78 -4.34 8.07
CA MET A 210 5.98 -5.63 8.79
C MET A 210 5.75 -5.46 10.29
#